data_AF-A0A1J3EFM1-F1
#
_entry.id   AF-A0A1J3EFM1-F1
#
_cell.length_a   1.000
_cell.length_b   1.000
_cell.length_c   1.000
_cell.angle_alpha   90.00
_cell.angle_beta   90.00
_cell.angle_gamma   90.00
#
_symmetry.space_group_name_H-M   'P 1'
#
loop_
_entity.id
_entity.type
_entity.pdbx_description
1 polymer ?
#
loop_
_entity_poly.entity_id
_entity_poly.type
_entity_poly.pdbx_seq_one_letter_code
_entity_poly.pdbx_strand_id
1 'polypeptide(L)'
;LEAWEDMERQHLSSVSMTEQALHSVLSRLPLREGAQVKIESAVTRFQKVEAVTDAIISAVNSFALTMEGIVPLASQLAEVATQEKLMVEQCH
;
A
#
# COMPACT_ATOMS: atom_id res chain seq x y z
N LEU A 1 -1.39 -1.62 -20.68
CA LEU A 1 -2.46 -0.84 -20.00
C LEU A 1 -3.26 -1.72 -19.06
N GLU A 2 -3.89 -2.81 -19.54
CA GLU A 2 -4.67 -3.73 -18.69
C GLU A 2 -3.89 -4.29 -17.48
N ALA A 3 -2.65 -4.75 -17.67
CA ALA A 3 -1.83 -5.27 -16.56
C ALA A 3 -1.49 -4.22 -15.47
N TRP A 4 -1.43 -2.93 -15.84
CA TRP A 4 -1.20 -1.84 -14.89
C TRP A 4 -2.48 -1.50 -14.13
N GLU A 5 -3.61 -1.53 -14.82
CA GLU A 5 -4.94 -1.34 -14.23
C GLU A 5 -5.28 -2.46 -13.23
N ASP A 6 -4.92 -3.72 -13.54
CA ASP A 6 -5.06 -4.85 -12.62
C ASP A 6 -4.18 -4.69 -11.38
N MET A 7 -2.94 -4.23 -11.56
CA MET A 7 -2.03 -3.97 -10.44
C MET A 7 -2.57 -2.87 -9.53
N GLU A 8 -3.09 -1.77 -10.09
CA GLU A 8 -3.73 -0.69 -9.34
C GLU A 8 -4.94 -1.20 -8.54
N ARG A 9 -5.83 -1.99 -9.16
CA ARG A 9 -6.97 -2.62 -8.47
C ARG A 9 -6.53 -3.51 -7.31
N GLN A 10 -5.49 -4.32 -7.52
CA GLN A 10 -4.98 -5.23 -6.50
C GLN A 10 -4.36 -4.47 -5.32
N HIS A 11 -3.63 -3.39 -5.58
CA HIS A 11 -3.08 -2.54 -4.52
C HIS A 11 -4.17 -1.83 -3.73
N LEU A 12 -5.15 -1.24 -4.42
CA LEU A 12 -6.28 -0.57 -3.76
C LEU A 12 -7.06 -1.54 -2.87
N SER A 13 -7.31 -2.77 -3.36
CA SER A 13 -7.95 -3.83 -2.59
C SER A 13 -7.14 -4.22 -1.34
N SER A 14 -5.82 -4.37 -1.48
CA SER A 14 -4.93 -4.73 -0.37
C SER A 14 -4.91 -3.66 0.73
N VAL A 15 -4.92 -2.38 0.34
CA VAL A 15 -5.01 -1.24 1.27
C VAL A 15 -6.35 -1.24 2.00
N SER A 16 -7.46 -1.40 1.30
CA SER A 16 -8.79 -1.46 1.92
C SER A 16 -8.93 -2.64 2.89
N MET A 17 -8.39 -3.81 2.57
CA MET A 17 -8.40 -4.96 3.48
C MET A 17 -7.59 -4.69 4.75
N THR A 18 -6.46 -4.00 4.60
CA THR A 18 -5.60 -3.60 5.72
C THR A 18 -6.32 -2.61 6.65
N GLU A 19 -6.98 -1.60 6.07
CA GLU A 19 -7.80 -0.63 6.81
C GLU A 19 -8.90 -1.32 7.63
N GLN A 20 -9.63 -2.26 7.00
CA GLN A 20 -10.68 -3.04 7.66
C GLN A 20 -10.14 -3.90 8.80
N ALA A 21 -8.97 -4.53 8.60
CA ALA A 21 -8.31 -5.33 9.63
C ALA A 21 -7.90 -4.45 10.83
N LEU A 22 -7.29 -3.29 10.59
CA LEU A 22 -6.93 -2.34 11.63
C LEU A 22 -8.15 -1.85 12.42
N HIS A 23 -9.22 -1.46 11.72
CA HIS A 23 -10.46 -1.03 12.35
C HIS A 23 -11.10 -2.15 13.21
N SER A 24 -11.07 -3.39 12.72
CA SER A 24 -11.54 -4.56 13.47
C SER A 24 -10.75 -4.79 14.75
N VAL A 25 -9.44 -4.58 14.73
CA VAL A 25 -8.60 -4.76 15.92
C VAL A 25 -8.75 -3.59 16.90
N LEU A 26 -8.78 -2.35 16.41
CA LEU A 26 -8.97 -1.14 17.22
C LEU A 26 -10.31 -1.12 17.94
N SER A 27 -11.40 -1.49 17.26
CA SER A 27 -12.73 -1.57 17.87
C SER A 27 -12.82 -2.62 19.00
N ARG A 28 -11.90 -3.60 19.02
CA ARG A 28 -11.85 -4.67 20.04
C ARG A 28 -10.81 -4.39 21.11
N LEU A 29 -10.05 -3.30 21.04
CA LEU A 29 -9.15 -2.89 22.11
C LEU A 29 -9.98 -2.30 23.26
N PRO A 30 -9.78 -2.78 24.50
CA PRO A 30 -10.51 -2.26 25.65
C PRO A 30 -9.87 -0.93 26.07
N LEU A 31 -10.26 0.15 25.40
CA LEU A 31 -9.71 1.50 25.60
C LEU A 31 -10.44 2.31 26.67
N ARG A 32 -11.41 1.71 27.39
CA ARG A 32 -12.23 2.41 28.38
C ARG A 32 -11.71 2.18 29.79
N GLU A 33 -11.43 3.27 30.48
CA GLU A 33 -11.03 3.30 31.90
C GLU A 33 -12.06 2.52 32.74
N GLY A 34 -11.60 1.48 33.46
CA GLY A 34 -12.45 0.60 34.27
C GLY A 34 -12.93 -0.71 33.61
N ALA A 35 -12.55 -1.00 32.37
CA ALA A 35 -12.85 -2.30 31.76
C ALA A 35 -12.06 -3.44 32.45
N GLN A 36 -12.77 -4.41 33.04
CA GLN A 36 -12.16 -5.59 33.63
C GLN A 36 -11.66 -6.53 32.50
N VAL A 37 -10.40 -6.39 32.12
CA VAL A 37 -9.79 -7.14 31.02
C VAL A 37 -8.84 -8.18 31.59
N LYS A 38 -8.98 -9.43 31.14
CA LYS A 38 -7.96 -10.46 31.39
C LYS A 38 -6.67 -10.02 30.71
N ILE A 39 -5.63 -9.71 31.48
CA ILE A 39 -4.34 -9.19 31.00
C ILE A 39 -3.78 -10.04 29.86
N GLU A 40 -3.83 -11.37 29.99
CA GLU A 40 -3.43 -12.31 28.93
C GLU A 40 -4.15 -12.06 27.59
N SER A 41 -5.47 -11.81 27.65
CA SER A 41 -6.28 -11.52 26.46
C SER A 41 -5.98 -10.16 25.84
N ALA A 42 -5.46 -9.21 26.62
CA ALA A 42 -5.00 -7.91 26.12
C ALA A 42 -3.65 -8.08 25.43
N VAL A 43 -2.71 -8.79 26.07
CA VAL A 43 -1.37 -9.10 25.51
C VAL A 43 -1.51 -9.79 24.16
N THR A 44 -2.35 -10.82 24.03
CA THR A 44 -2.56 -11.50 22.74
C THR A 44 -3.17 -10.57 21.69
N ARG A 45 -4.02 -9.61 22.07
CA ARG A 45 -4.56 -8.61 21.14
C ARG A 45 -3.47 -7.65 20.68
N PHE A 46 -2.63 -7.16 21.58
CA PHE A 46 -1.51 -6.27 21.24
C PHE A 46 -0.48 -6.96 20.33
N GLN A 47 -0.14 -8.23 20.60
CA GLN A 47 0.74 -9.01 19.70
C GLN A 47 0.16 -9.14 18.29
N LYS A 48 -1.17 -9.27 18.16
CA LYS A 48 -1.83 -9.27 16.84
C LYS A 48 -1.78 -7.90 16.16
N VAL A 49 -1.93 -6.81 16.92
CA VAL A 49 -1.75 -5.44 16.39
C VAL A 49 -0.32 -5.27 15.87
N GLU A 50 0.67 -5.66 16.67
CA GLU A 50 2.08 -5.58 16.33
C GLU A 50 2.38 -6.34 15.03
N ALA A 51 1.94 -7.59 14.92
CA ALA A 51 2.10 -8.39 13.71
C ALA A 51 1.43 -7.76 12.47
N VAL A 52 0.26 -7.14 12.63
CA VAL A 52 -0.40 -6.41 11.54
C VAL A 52 0.41 -5.18 11.15
N THR A 53 0.90 -4.41 12.12
CA THR A 53 1.76 -3.24 11.88
C THR A 53 3.04 -3.63 11.14
N ASP A 54 3.70 -4.71 11.54
CA ASP A 54 4.90 -5.23 10.87
C ASP A 54 4.62 -5.65 9.42
N ALA A 55 3.49 -6.32 9.18
CA ALA A 55 3.07 -6.71 7.83
C ALA A 55 2.83 -5.48 6.94
N ILE A 56 2.22 -4.42 7.49
CA ILE A 56 2.00 -3.15 6.78
C ILE A 56 3.33 -2.49 6.44
N ILE A 57 4.24 -2.37 7.41
CA ILE A 57 5.57 -1.78 7.19
C ILE A 57 6.33 -2.56 6.12
N SER A 58 6.29 -3.89 6.17
CA SER A 58 6.92 -4.76 5.17
C SER A 58 6.33 -4.54 3.78
N ALA A 59 4.99 -4.49 3.66
CA ALA A 59 4.32 -4.24 2.40
C ALA A 59 4.71 -2.87 1.82
N VAL A 60 4.64 -1.79 2.62
CA VAL A 60 5.02 -0.44 2.20
C VAL A 60 6.47 -0.37 1.72
N ASN A 61 7.40 -0.99 2.46
CA ASN A 61 8.81 -1.01 2.08
C ASN A 61 9.06 -1.78 0.77
N SER A 62 8.31 -2.85 0.51
CA SER A 62 8.40 -3.59 -0.76
C SER A 62 7.95 -2.76 -1.96
N PHE A 63 6.94 -1.89 -1.77
CA PHE A 63 6.49 -0.95 -2.80
C PHE A 63 7.49 0.17 -3.03
N ALA A 64 8.09 0.73 -1.96
CA ALA A 64 9.09 1.78 -2.07
C ALA A 64 10.28 1.35 -2.94
N LEU A 65 10.80 0.13 -2.72
CA LEU A 65 11.87 -0.47 -3.53
C LEU A 65 11.48 -0.64 -5.01
N THR A 66 10.20 -0.93 -5.27
CA THR A 66 9.70 -1.12 -6.63
C THR A 66 9.50 0.22 -7.35
N MET A 67 9.05 1.26 -6.63
CA MET A 67 8.79 2.60 -7.18
C MET A 67 10.07 3.35 -7.57
N GLU A 68 11.20 3.13 -6.88
CA GLU A 68 12.49 3.75 -7.22
C GLU A 68 12.93 3.44 -8.66
N GLY A 69 12.61 2.25 -9.19
CA GLY A 69 12.91 1.87 -10.57
C GLY A 69 11.91 2.39 -11.61
N ILE A 70 10.66 2.64 -11.20
CA ILE A 70 9.58 3.04 -12.12
C ILE A 70 9.67 4.52 -12.50
N VAL A 71 10.07 5.39 -11.56
CA VAL A 71 10.21 6.84 -11.81
C VAL A 71 11.17 7.18 -12.96
N PRO A 72 12.42 6.68 -13.00
CA PRO A 72 13.32 6.96 -14.12
C PRO A 72 12.83 6.35 -15.43
N LEU A 73 12.20 5.17 -15.38
CA LEU A 73 11.63 4.51 -16.56
C LEU A 73 10.48 5.33 -17.17
N ALA A 74 9.58 5.86 -16.34
CA ALA A 74 8.49 6.71 -16.76
C ALA A 74 8.99 8.02 -17.38
N SER A 75 10.06 8.61 -16.83
CA SER A 75 10.72 9.79 -17.40
C SER A 75 11.30 9.51 -18.79
N GLN A 76 12.01 8.40 -18.96
CA GLN A 76 12.55 8.00 -20.27
C GLN A 76 11.44 7.75 -21.29
N LEU A 77 10.34 7.11 -20.87
CA LEU A 77 9.20 6.86 -21.74
C LEU A 77 8.52 8.16 -22.19
N ALA A 78 8.39 9.15 -21.29
CA ALA A 78 7.85 10.47 -21.62
C ALA A 78 8.74 11.25 -22.59
N GLU A 79 10.06 11.14 -22.42
CA GLU A 79 11.03 11.74 -23.35
C GLU A 79 10.92 11.14 -24.75
N VAL A 80 10.93 9.81 -24.85
CA VAL A 80 10.77 9.09 -26.13
C VAL A 80 9.44 9.43 -26.79
N ALA A 81 8.33 9.41 -26.05
CA ALA A 81 7.01 9.76 -26.57
C ALA A 81 6.94 11.21 -27.09
N THR A 82 7.62 12.14 -26.41
CA THR A 82 7.71 13.54 -26.84
C THR A 82 8.52 13.67 -28.12
N GLN A 83 9.64 12.94 -28.23
CA GLN A 83 10.49 12.94 -29.41
C GLN A 83 9.79 12.32 -30.63
N GLU A 84 9.12 11.18 -30.45
CA GLU A 84 8.32 10.53 -31.50
C GLU A 84 7.22 11.46 -32.01
N LYS A 85 6.50 12.13 -31.10
CA LYS A 85 5.48 13.11 -31.46
C LYS A 85 6.05 14.26 -32.30
N LEU A 86 7.19 14.83 -31.90
CA LEU A 86 7.86 15.90 -32.63
C LEU A 86 8.24 15.47 -34.06
N MET A 87 8.75 14.25 -34.22
CA MET A 87 9.12 13.71 -35.54
C MET A 87 7.90 13.53 -36.45
N VAL A 88 6.78 13.05 -35.90
CA VAL A 88 5.52 12.92 -36.66
C VAL A 88 4.98 14.28 -37.09
N GLU A 89 5.08 15.29 -36.21
CA GLU A 89 4.66 16.67 -36.52
C GLU A 89 5.56 17.35 -37.56
N GLN A 90 6.84 17.00 -37.65
CA GLN A 90 7.78 17.52 -38.65
C GLN A 90 7.70 16.84 -40.03
N CYS A 91 7.06 15.66 -40.11
CA CYS A 91 6.81 14.95 -41.38
C CYS A 91 5.46 15.30 -42.02
N HIS A 92 4.64 16.13 -41.36
CA HIS A 92 3.47 16.81 -41.95
C HIS A 92 3.84 18.21 -42.43
#